data_AF-A0A852UGI0-F1
#
_entry.id   AF-A0A852UGI0-F1
#
_cell.length_a   1.000
_cell.length_b   1.000
_cell.length_c   1.000
_cell.angle_alpha   90.00
_cell.angle_beta   90.00
_cell.angle_gamma   90.00
#
_symmetry.space_group_name_H-M   'P 1'
#
loop_
_entity.id
_entity.type
_entity.pdbx_description
1 polymer ?
#
loop_
_entity_poly.entity_id
_entity_poly.type
_entity_poly.pdbx_seq_one_letter_code
_entity_poly.pdbx_strand_id
1 'polypeptide(L)' 'MNKLLNEKMLLAQIGIKRKIMYRRAKTFGFTDPRVVECSQELDVLINKYHKKVA' A
#
# COMPACT_ATOMS: atom_id res chain seq x y z
N MET A 1 4.34 -21.24 -7.72
CA MET A 1 4.98 -20.19 -6.88
C MET A 1 4.31 -20.21 -5.51
N ASN A 2 5.07 -20.41 -4.42
CA ASN A 2 4.55 -20.73 -3.07
C ASN A 2 3.63 -19.65 -2.49
N LYS A 3 2.49 -20.04 -1.90
CA LYS A 3 1.47 -19.14 -1.28
C LYS A 3 2.10 -18.14 -0.29
N LEU A 4 2.98 -18.64 0.57
CA LEU A 4 3.71 -17.87 1.58
C LEU A 4 4.63 -16.78 0.98
N LEU A 5 5.24 -17.06 -0.17
CA LEU A 5 6.10 -16.10 -0.88
C LEU A 5 5.26 -14.95 -1.46
N ASN A 6 4.08 -15.28 -2.01
CA ASN A 6 3.16 -14.28 -2.56
C ASN A 6 2.59 -13.35 -1.47
N GLU A 7 2.34 -13.85 -0.26
CA GLU A 7 1.91 -13.04 0.88
C GLU A 7 3.01 -12.10 1.38
N LYS A 8 4.24 -12.60 1.53
CA LYS A 8 5.40 -11.78 1.91
C LYS A 8 5.68 -10.66 0.89
N MET A 9 5.58 -10.96 -0.41
CA MET A 9 5.70 -9.95 -1.46
C MET A 9 4.62 -8.88 -1.37
N LEU A 10 3.38 -9.27 -1.06
CA LEU A 10 2.28 -8.33 -0.92
C LEU A 10 2.46 -7.41 0.29
N LEU A 11 2.89 -7.96 1.44
CA LEU A 11 3.24 -7.17 2.62
C LEU A 11 4.39 -6.19 2.34
N ALA A 12 5.40 -6.62 1.58
CA ALA A 12 6.48 -5.73 1.16
C ALA A 12 5.97 -4.56 0.29
N GLN A 13 5.07 -4.83 -0.66
CA GLN A 13 4.44 -3.81 -1.49
C GLN A 13 3.63 -2.80 -0.66
N ILE A 14 2.83 -3.28 0.30
CA ILE A 14 2.09 -2.43 1.25
C ILE A 14 3.06 -1.53 2.01
N GLY A 15 4.14 -2.09 2.56
CA GLY A 15 5.15 -1.33 3.29
C GLY A 15 5.84 -0.25 2.44
N ILE A 16 6.19 -0.57 1.19
CA ILE A 16 6.79 0.39 0.25
C ILE A 16 5.80 1.51 -0.07
N LYS A 17 4.55 1.17 -0.43
CA LYS A 17 3.52 2.14 -0.81
C LYS A 17 3.19 3.08 0.35
N ARG A 18 3.08 2.56 1.57
CA ARG A 18 2.89 3.35 2.79
C ARG A 18 4.02 4.37 3.01
N LYS A 19 5.28 3.97 2.80
CA LYS A 19 6.43 4.91 2.88
C LYS A 19 6.35 6.01 1.81
N ILE A 20 5.93 5.67 0.59
CA ILE A 20 5.75 6.65 -0.50
C ILE A 20 4.65 7.65 -0.14
N MET A 21 3.50 7.16 0.34
CA MET A 21 2.36 8.00 0.75
C MET A 21 2.79 9.01 1.81
N TYR A 22 3.48 8.58 2.87
CA TYR A 22 3.94 9.50 3.92
C TYR A 22 4.97 10.52 3.43
N ARG A 23 5.89 10.11 2.54
CA ARG A 23 6.85 11.05 1.92
C ARG A 23 6.11 12.12 1.11
N ARG A 24 5.14 11.72 0.28
CA ARG A 24 4.32 12.66 -0.50
C ARG A 24 3.46 13.55 0.40
N ALA A 25 2.86 13.01 1.45
CA ALA A 25 2.08 13.78 2.41
C ALA A 25 2.92 14.84 3.14
N LYS A 26 4.18 14.51 3.48
CA LYS A 26 5.11 15.46 4.08
C LYS A 26 5.47 16.61 3.13
N THR A 27 5.54 16.35 1.83
CA THR A 27 5.90 17.36 0.82
C THR A 27 4.71 18.18 0.35
N PHE A 28 3.55 17.55 0.15
CA PHE A 28 2.41 18.14 -0.55
C PHE A 28 1.15 18.30 0.33
N GLY A 29 1.12 17.72 1.53
CA GLY A 29 -0.05 17.66 2.39
C GLY A 29 -0.92 16.42 2.13
N PHE A 30 -1.74 16.05 3.13
CA PHE A 30 -2.55 14.82 3.06
C PHE A 30 -3.70 14.88 2.04
N THR A 31 -4.18 16.08 1.73
CA THR A 31 -5.29 16.29 0.79
C THR A 31 -4.83 16.49 -0.65
N ASP A 32 -3.52 16.50 -0.91
CA ASP A 32 -3.00 16.58 -2.28
C ASP A 32 -3.49 15.37 -3.10
N PRO A 33 -3.99 15.57 -4.33
CA PRO A 33 -4.53 14.48 -5.14
C PRO A 33 -3.57 13.28 -5.30
N ARG A 34 -2.25 13.52 -5.37
CA ARG A 34 -1.24 12.46 -5.51
C ARG A 34 -1.03 11.66 -4.23
N VAL A 35 -1.40 12.22 -3.08
CA VAL A 35 -1.38 11.55 -1.77
C VAL A 35 -2.65 10.75 -1.59
N VAL A 36 -3.80 11.31 -1.97
CA VAL A 36 -5.10 10.62 -1.97
C VAL A 36 -5.10 9.42 -2.93
N GLU A 37 -4.57 9.58 -4.14
CA GLU A 37 -4.38 8.47 -5.07
C GLU A 37 -3.46 7.39 -4.46
N CYS A 38 -2.37 7.79 -3.81
CA CYS A 38 -1.45 6.86 -3.18
C CYS A 38 -2.09 6.09 -2.02
N SER A 39 -2.99 6.72 -1.25
CA SER A 39 -3.74 6.05 -0.18
C SER A 39 -4.76 5.06 -0.76
N GLN A 40 -5.44 5.40 -1.84
CA GLN A 40 -6.37 4.49 -2.53
C GLN A 40 -5.65 3.24 -3.08
N GLU A 41 -4.48 3.41 -3.68
CA GLU A 41 -3.67 2.28 -4.14
C GLU A 41 -3.17 1.41 -2.98
N LEU A 42 -2.82 2.02 -1.85
CA LEU A 42 -2.44 1.31 -0.63
C LEU A 42 -3.63 0.48 -0.09
N ASP A 43 -4.83 1.04 -0.08
CA ASP A 43 -6.05 0.34 0.35
C ASP A 43 -6.35 -0.87 -0.53
N VAL A 44 -6.14 -0.78 -1.85
CA VAL A 44 -6.28 -1.93 -2.76
C VAL A 44 -5.33 -3.06 -2.38
N LEU A 45 -4.07 -2.74 -2.03
CA LEU A 45 -3.09 -3.74 -1.61
C LEU A 45 -3.47 -4.39 -0.27
N ILE A 46 -3.92 -3.58 0.70
CA ILE A 46 -4.37 -4.06 2.00
C ILE A 46 -5.59 -4.98 1.86
N ASN A 47 -6.58 -4.57 1.07
CA ASN A 47 -7.77 -5.38 0.79
C ASN A 47 -7.42 -6.69 0.07
N LYS A 48 -6.46 -6.66 -0.85
CA LYS A 48 -5.94 -7.87 -1.51
C LYS A 48 -5.26 -8.80 -0.51
N TYR A 49 -4.56 -8.27 0.50
CA TYR A 49 -3.93 -9.08 1.54
C TYR A 49 -4.98 -9.70 2.45
N HIS A 50 -5.95 -8.91 2.92
CA HIS A 50 -7.05 -9.41 3.75
C HIS A 50 -7.83 -10.54 3.05
N LYS A 51 -8.14 -10.39 1.76
CA LYS A 51 -8.82 -11.45 0.96
C LYS A 51 -8.02 -12.75 0.81
N LYS A 52 -6.70 -12.72 1.03
CA LYS A 52 -5.82 -13.91 0.92
C LYS A 52 -5.60 -14.61 2.26
N VAL A 53 -5.72 -13.86 3.34
CA VAL A 53 -5.47 -14.32 4.72
C VAL A 53 -6.76 -14.71 5.43
N ALA A 54 -7.90 -14.12 5.05
CA ALA A 54 -9.25 -14.60 5.40
C ALA A 54 -9.54 -15.94 4.71
#